data_AF-A0A450WA61-F1
#
_entry.id   AF-A0A450WA61-F1
#
_cell.length_a   1.000
_cell.length_b   1.000
_cell.length_c   1.000
_cell.angle_alpha   90.00
_cell.angle_beta   90.00
_cell.angle_gamma   90.00
#
_symmetry.space_group_name_H-M   'P 1'
#
loop_
_entity.id
_entity.type
_entity.pdbx_description
1 polymer ?
#
loop_
_entity_poly.entity_id
_entity_poly.type
_entity_poly.pdbx_seq_one_letter_code
_entity_poly.pdbx_strand_id
1 'polypeptide(L)'
;MSLRPLTSLSIVATALFAVLGTFTAQAADIKGTVWHIKAVHPEGRLLDVKALDKAGNIYDVKAIERDGNLHMMDVRAFMKGKEMPVKVLVSNDKYEPVKAIGEDGTIYDIKALTSQKKRLDVKGVKRSDNIVHIKAIAADGTFYGIKAFSSEGQLHDVKGVRMQEDKIEATINGVPVAAHIKALPQAPEN
;
A
#
# COMPACT_ATOMS: atom_id res chain seq x y z
N MET A 1 65.16 -56.14 -1.64
CA MET A 1 64.58 -56.09 -0.28
C MET A 1 63.58 -54.95 -0.23
N SER A 2 62.37 -55.29 0.20
CA SER A 2 61.19 -54.42 0.35
C SER A 2 61.40 -53.32 1.39
N LEU A 3 60.79 -52.15 1.16
CA LEU A 3 59.97 -51.38 2.12
C LEU A 3 59.25 -50.24 1.36
N ARG A 4 57.92 -50.20 1.41
CA ARG A 4 57.01 -49.13 0.93
C ARG A 4 56.57 -48.25 2.14
N PRO A 5 55.59 -47.29 2.12
CA PRO A 5 54.85 -46.57 1.03
C PRO A 5 54.55 -45.05 1.36
N LEU A 6 53.57 -44.46 0.61
CA LEU A 6 52.74 -43.24 0.85
C LEU A 6 53.41 -41.88 0.48
N THR A 7 52.78 -40.90 -0.18
CA THR A 7 51.37 -40.62 -0.52
C THR A 7 51.30 -39.56 -1.63
N SER A 8 50.26 -39.66 -2.47
CA SER A 8 49.76 -38.66 -3.42
C SER A 8 49.35 -37.34 -2.74
N LEU A 9 49.60 -36.20 -3.38
CA LEU A 9 48.80 -34.99 -3.17
C LEU A 9 48.58 -34.25 -4.49
N SER A 10 47.53 -34.64 -5.21
CA SER A 10 46.90 -33.83 -6.24
C SER A 10 46.22 -32.63 -5.58
N ILE A 11 46.71 -31.41 -5.82
CA ILE A 11 45.97 -30.20 -5.47
C ILE A 11 44.99 -29.92 -6.60
N VAL A 12 43.72 -30.26 -6.35
CA VAL A 12 42.58 -29.89 -7.17
C VAL A 12 42.33 -28.39 -6.96
N ALA A 13 42.48 -27.59 -8.01
CA ALA A 13 42.07 -26.19 -8.02
C ALA A 13 40.53 -26.13 -8.02
N THR A 14 39.93 -25.85 -6.87
CA THR A 14 38.49 -25.59 -6.79
C THR A 14 38.21 -24.14 -7.21
N ALA A 15 37.65 -23.96 -8.40
CA ALA A 15 37.14 -22.68 -8.89
C ALA A 15 35.87 -22.32 -8.13
N LEU A 16 35.92 -21.23 -7.34
CA LEU A 16 34.74 -20.65 -6.70
C LEU A 16 34.06 -19.67 -7.67
N PHE A 17 33.02 -20.13 -8.37
CA PHE A 17 32.15 -19.27 -9.15
C PHE A 17 31.15 -18.56 -8.21
N ALA A 18 31.41 -17.29 -7.91
CA ALA A 18 30.42 -16.41 -7.30
C ALA A 18 29.45 -15.92 -8.38
N VAL A 19 28.27 -16.53 -8.48
CA VAL A 19 27.18 -16.00 -9.32
C VAL A 19 26.55 -14.83 -8.57
N LEU A 20 27.00 -13.60 -8.87
CA LEU A 20 26.27 -12.39 -8.52
C LEU A 20 24.99 -12.36 -9.36
N GLY A 21 23.88 -12.82 -8.78
CA GLY A 21 22.56 -12.65 -9.36
C GLY A 21 22.21 -11.15 -9.37
N THR A 22 22.12 -10.56 -10.56
CA THR A 22 21.55 -9.24 -10.74
C THR A 22 20.03 -9.32 -10.54
N PHE A 23 19.54 -8.79 -9.43
CA PHE A 23 18.10 -8.57 -9.25
C PHE A 23 17.68 -7.39 -10.11
N THR A 24 17.14 -7.66 -11.31
CA THR A 24 16.42 -6.65 -12.08
C THR A 24 15.07 -6.42 -11.40
N ALA A 25 14.92 -5.26 -10.74
CA ALA A 25 13.62 -4.80 -10.28
C ALA A 25 12.78 -4.45 -11.52
N GLN A 26 11.88 -5.35 -11.94
CA GLN A 26 10.91 -5.08 -12.99
C GLN A 26 9.98 -3.96 -12.49
N ALA A 27 10.07 -2.78 -13.10
CA ALA A 27 9.10 -1.71 -12.88
C ALA A 27 7.73 -2.19 -13.38
N ALA A 28 6.69 -2.03 -12.55
CA ALA A 28 5.33 -2.25 -13.00
C ALA A 28 5.02 -1.25 -14.13
N ASP A 29 4.42 -1.72 -15.23
CA ASP A 29 3.88 -0.84 -16.26
C ASP A 29 2.61 -0.16 -15.70
N ILE A 30 2.78 0.99 -15.06
CA ILE A 30 1.67 1.76 -14.49
C ILE A 30 1.02 2.56 -15.63
N LYS A 31 -0.12 2.08 -16.12
CA LYS A 31 -0.94 2.83 -17.06
C LYS A 31 -1.72 3.92 -16.32
N GLY A 32 -1.16 5.13 -16.27
CA GLY A 32 -1.80 6.33 -15.73
C GLY A 32 -0.85 7.29 -15.03
N THR A 33 -1.32 8.50 -14.73
CA THR A 33 -0.56 9.49 -13.94
C THR A 33 -0.67 9.16 -12.47
N VAL A 34 0.46 9.16 -11.77
CA VAL A 34 0.56 8.71 -10.38
C VAL A 34 0.45 9.88 -9.41
N TRP A 35 -0.49 9.75 -8.47
CA TRP A 35 -0.69 10.71 -7.38
C TRP A 35 -0.23 10.12 -6.05
N HIS A 36 0.58 10.86 -5.29
CA HIS A 36 1.12 10.40 -4.02
C HIS A 36 0.07 10.44 -2.91
N ILE A 37 -0.16 9.32 -2.22
CA ILE A 37 -1.03 9.30 -1.04
C ILE A 37 -0.22 9.64 0.21
N LYS A 38 -0.67 10.66 0.93
CA LYS A 38 -0.03 11.13 2.16
C LYS A 38 -1.07 11.39 3.24
N ALA A 39 -0.70 11.12 4.49
CA ALA A 39 -1.43 11.59 5.65
C ALA A 39 -0.93 13.00 6.01
N VAL A 40 -1.85 13.92 6.25
CA VAL A 40 -1.58 15.33 6.54
C VAL A 40 -1.72 15.56 8.04
N HIS A 41 -0.59 15.81 8.69
CA HIS A 41 -0.54 16.21 10.09
C HIS A 41 -1.20 17.59 10.27
N PRO A 42 -1.84 17.89 11.41
CA PRO A 42 -2.44 19.20 11.69
C PRO A 42 -1.47 20.38 11.50
N GLU A 43 -0.19 20.17 11.79
CA GLU A 43 0.91 21.14 11.59
C GLU A 43 1.43 21.22 10.14
N GLY A 44 0.76 20.57 9.16
CA GLY A 44 1.15 20.59 7.75
C GLY A 44 2.23 19.58 7.34
N ARG A 45 2.78 18.80 8.27
CA ARG A 45 3.72 17.71 7.95
C ARG A 45 3.03 16.61 7.14
N LEU A 46 3.72 16.09 6.12
CA LEU A 46 3.20 15.01 5.28
C LEU A 46 3.87 13.68 5.62
N LEU A 47 3.06 12.65 5.85
CA LEU A 47 3.50 11.30 6.16
C LEU A 47 3.15 10.39 4.98
N ASP A 48 4.10 9.58 4.52
CA ASP A 48 3.84 8.66 3.41
C ASP A 48 2.88 7.55 3.85
N VAL A 49 1.88 7.28 3.01
CA VAL A 49 1.00 6.11 3.19
C VAL A 49 1.54 4.96 2.35
N LYS A 50 1.78 3.81 2.99
CA LYS A 50 2.38 2.63 2.38
C LYS A 50 1.58 1.37 2.72
N ALA A 51 1.71 0.37 1.87
CA ALA A 51 1.26 -0.99 2.13
C ALA A 51 2.39 -1.82 2.73
N LEU A 52 2.06 -2.72 3.67
CA LEU A 52 3.02 -3.56 4.37
C LEU A 52 2.56 -4.99 4.41
N ASP A 53 3.47 -5.92 4.15
CA ASP A 53 3.23 -7.35 4.37
C ASP A 53 3.64 -7.79 5.78
N LYS A 54 3.37 -9.07 6.10
CA LYS A 54 3.72 -9.68 7.39
C LYS A 54 5.23 -9.74 7.65
N ALA A 55 6.05 -9.79 6.60
CA ALA A 55 7.51 -9.76 6.73
C ALA A 55 8.05 -8.33 6.97
N GLY A 56 7.19 -7.32 6.84
CA GLY A 56 7.53 -5.92 7.04
C GLY A 56 8.06 -5.23 5.79
N ASN A 57 7.98 -5.86 4.61
CA ASN A 57 8.30 -5.19 3.34
C ASN A 57 7.30 -4.05 3.11
N ILE A 58 7.80 -2.96 2.55
CA ILE A 58 7.05 -1.73 2.36
C ILE A 58 6.83 -1.51 0.87
N TYR A 59 5.60 -1.20 0.51
CA TYR A 59 5.18 -1.01 -0.86
C TYR A 59 4.45 0.32 -1.03
N ASP A 60 4.54 0.87 -2.23
CA ASP A 60 3.95 2.15 -2.57
C ASP A 60 2.43 2.07 -2.69
N VAL A 61 1.74 3.08 -2.17
CA VAL A 61 0.30 3.28 -2.35
C VAL A 61 0.09 4.61 -3.07
N LYS A 62 -0.59 4.58 -4.21
CA LYS A 62 -0.84 5.75 -5.04
C LYS A 62 -2.29 5.80 -5.49
N ALA A 63 -2.78 7.01 -5.76
CA ALA A 63 -3.92 7.18 -6.63
C ALA A 63 -3.46 7.19 -8.09
N ILE A 64 -4.30 6.68 -8.98
CA ILE A 64 -3.99 6.58 -10.41
C ILE A 64 -5.07 7.34 -11.18
N GLU A 65 -4.62 8.36 -11.89
CA GLU A 65 -5.39 9.04 -12.92
C GLU A 65 -5.32 8.23 -14.21
N ARG A 66 -6.48 7.90 -14.77
CA ARG A 66 -6.59 7.18 -16.04
C ARG A 66 -7.53 7.91 -16.96
N ASP A 67 -7.16 7.99 -18.23
CA ASP A 67 -8.02 8.54 -19.28
C ASP A 67 -8.53 9.96 -18.97
N GLY A 68 -7.72 10.77 -18.27
CA GLY A 68 -8.08 12.13 -17.83
C GLY A 68 -9.12 12.19 -16.71
N ASN A 69 -9.50 11.07 -16.10
CA ASN A 69 -10.46 11.04 -15.00
C ASN A 69 -9.82 11.48 -13.68
N LEU A 70 -10.07 12.75 -13.34
CA LEU A 70 -9.71 13.35 -12.06
C LEU A 70 -10.82 13.28 -11.01
N HIS A 71 -12.04 12.88 -11.38
CA HIS A 71 -13.21 12.97 -10.49
C HIS A 71 -13.30 11.79 -9.54
N MET A 72 -12.83 10.61 -9.97
CA MET A 72 -12.84 9.41 -9.14
C MET A 72 -11.68 8.48 -9.48
N MET A 73 -10.53 8.76 -8.88
CA MET A 73 -9.32 7.98 -9.09
C MET A 73 -9.25 6.77 -8.15
N ASP A 74 -8.77 5.65 -8.68
CA ASP A 74 -8.52 4.44 -7.88
C ASP A 74 -7.28 4.60 -7.02
N VAL A 75 -7.35 4.14 -5.76
CA VAL A 75 -6.17 3.98 -4.91
C VAL A 75 -5.70 2.53 -4.94
N ARG A 76 -4.43 2.33 -5.31
CA ARG A 76 -3.81 1.02 -5.50
C ARG A 76 -2.48 0.92 -4.75
N ALA A 77 -2.14 -0.29 -4.33
CA ALA A 77 -0.83 -0.65 -3.80
C ALA A 77 0.00 -1.33 -4.90
N PHE A 78 1.25 -0.92 -5.07
CA PHE A 78 2.15 -1.42 -6.11
C PHE A 78 3.12 -2.43 -5.51
N MET A 79 2.84 -3.71 -5.74
CA MET A 79 3.51 -4.82 -5.06
C MET A 79 3.93 -5.86 -6.10
N LYS A 80 5.22 -6.19 -6.14
CA LYS A 80 5.77 -7.24 -7.01
C LYS A 80 5.41 -7.05 -8.50
N GLY A 81 5.52 -5.83 -9.00
CA GLY A 81 5.21 -5.50 -10.40
C GLY A 81 3.71 -5.42 -10.73
N LYS A 82 2.82 -5.52 -9.73
CA LYS A 82 1.36 -5.54 -9.91
C LYS A 82 0.65 -4.49 -9.07
N GLU A 83 -0.56 -4.12 -9.51
CA GLU A 83 -1.46 -3.23 -8.81
C GLU A 83 -2.51 -3.99 -8.00
N MET A 84 -2.52 -3.80 -6.68
CA MET A 84 -3.47 -4.43 -5.79
C MET A 84 -4.51 -3.40 -5.31
N PRO A 85 -5.80 -3.76 -5.27
CA PRO A 85 -6.84 -2.86 -4.79
C PRO A 85 -6.65 -2.53 -3.30
N VAL A 86 -6.81 -1.25 -2.95
CA VAL A 86 -6.92 -0.79 -1.56
C VAL A 86 -8.39 -0.55 -1.24
N LYS A 87 -8.90 -1.17 -0.16
CA LYS A 87 -10.33 -1.20 0.18
C LYS A 87 -10.55 -1.03 1.68
N VAL A 88 -11.76 -0.60 2.05
CA VAL A 88 -12.25 -0.75 3.43
C VAL A 88 -12.82 -2.15 3.55
N LEU A 89 -12.37 -2.95 4.50
CA LEU A 89 -12.93 -4.29 4.71
C LEU A 89 -14.10 -4.25 5.68
N VAL A 90 -15.01 -5.21 5.54
CA VAL A 90 -16.11 -5.38 6.50
C VAL A 90 -15.54 -5.74 7.86
N SER A 91 -15.93 -5.00 8.90
CA SER A 91 -15.55 -5.27 10.28
C SER A 91 -16.67 -4.83 11.25
N ASN A 92 -16.59 -5.32 12.48
CA ASN A 92 -17.40 -4.85 13.62
C ASN A 92 -16.55 -4.01 14.61
N ASP A 93 -15.29 -3.71 14.25
CA ASP A 93 -14.40 -2.88 15.07
C ASP A 93 -14.88 -1.43 15.13
N LYS A 94 -14.43 -0.69 16.15
CA LYS A 94 -14.68 0.75 16.28
C LYS A 94 -14.28 1.55 15.03
N TYR A 95 -13.16 1.18 14.41
CA TYR A 95 -12.67 1.79 13.18
C TYR A 95 -12.41 0.73 12.12
N GLU A 96 -12.93 0.97 10.93
CA GLU A 96 -12.91 -0.01 9.86
C GLU A 96 -11.50 -0.16 9.26
N PRO A 97 -11.04 -1.40 9.02
CA PRO A 97 -9.72 -1.65 8.48
C PRO A 97 -9.62 -1.20 7.01
N VAL A 98 -8.59 -0.40 6.70
CA VAL A 98 -8.19 -0.10 5.32
C VAL A 98 -7.00 -0.99 4.96
N LYS A 99 -7.14 -1.80 3.91
CA LYS A 99 -6.18 -2.84 3.54
C LYS A 99 -5.97 -2.91 2.04
N ALA A 100 -4.81 -3.36 1.61
CA ALA A 100 -4.63 -3.88 0.25
C ALA A 100 -4.91 -5.38 0.22
N ILE A 101 -5.48 -5.85 -0.89
CA ILE A 101 -5.90 -7.25 -1.08
C ILE A 101 -5.07 -7.84 -2.23
N GLY A 102 -4.30 -8.88 -1.94
CA GLY A 102 -3.53 -9.65 -2.93
C GLY A 102 -4.40 -10.50 -3.83
N GLU A 103 -3.83 -11.03 -4.92
CA GLU A 103 -4.53 -11.90 -5.88
C GLU A 103 -5.08 -13.20 -5.24
N ASP A 104 -4.43 -13.67 -4.19
CA ASP A 104 -4.79 -14.85 -3.41
C ASP A 104 -5.67 -14.53 -2.18
N GLY A 105 -6.12 -13.27 -2.05
CA GLY A 105 -6.84 -12.79 -0.87
C GLY A 105 -5.95 -12.43 0.32
N THR A 106 -4.61 -12.51 0.18
CA THR A 106 -3.69 -12.08 1.24
C THR A 106 -3.91 -10.60 1.57
N ILE A 107 -3.99 -10.30 2.87
CA ILE A 107 -4.24 -8.95 3.38
C ILE A 107 -2.92 -8.26 3.71
N TYR A 108 -2.78 -7.02 3.22
CA TYR A 108 -1.65 -6.14 3.48
C TYR A 108 -2.12 -4.92 4.26
N ASP A 109 -1.32 -4.54 5.26
CA ASP A 109 -1.59 -3.41 6.13
C ASP A 109 -1.35 -2.09 5.42
N ILE A 110 -2.29 -1.15 5.52
CA ILE A 110 -2.04 0.24 5.11
C ILE A 110 -1.67 1.06 6.34
N LYS A 111 -0.50 1.69 6.30
CA LYS A 111 0.03 2.51 7.40
C LYS A 111 0.54 3.85 6.89
N ALA A 112 0.42 4.89 7.70
CA ALA A 112 1.14 6.13 7.50
C ALA A 112 2.48 6.09 8.25
N LEU A 113 3.56 6.48 7.59
CA LEU A 113 4.92 6.43 8.12
C LEU A 113 5.38 7.81 8.57
N THR A 114 5.77 7.91 9.83
CA THR A 114 6.43 9.10 10.37
C THR A 114 7.88 9.19 9.88
N SER A 115 8.52 10.36 10.04
CA SER A 115 9.95 10.53 9.75
C SER A 115 10.84 9.62 10.60
N GLN A 116 10.39 9.22 11.79
CA GLN A 116 11.07 8.25 12.66
C GLN A 116 10.68 6.79 12.36
N LYS A 117 10.05 6.52 11.21
CA LYS A 117 9.58 5.19 10.77
C LYS A 117 8.54 4.52 11.69
N LYS A 118 7.97 5.24 12.65
CA LYS A 118 6.77 4.78 13.38
C LYS A 118 5.61 4.63 12.39
N ARG A 119 4.79 3.61 12.60
CA ARG A 119 3.68 3.21 11.72
C ARG A 119 2.36 3.58 12.40
N LEU A 120 1.60 4.48 11.79
CA LEU A 120 0.27 4.86 12.23
C LEU A 120 -0.77 4.06 11.45
N ASP A 121 -1.82 3.62 12.14
CA ASP A 121 -2.93 2.90 11.53
C ASP A 121 -3.73 3.81 10.60
N VAL A 122 -4.04 3.33 9.39
CA VAL A 122 -4.98 3.99 8.48
C VAL A 122 -6.31 3.24 8.50
N LYS A 123 -7.41 3.95 8.82
CA LYS A 123 -8.72 3.37 9.08
C LYS A 123 -9.85 4.22 8.51
N GLY A 124 -11.02 3.60 8.32
CA GLY A 124 -12.29 4.31 8.18
C GLY A 124 -12.83 4.67 9.57
N VAL A 125 -12.96 5.96 9.86
CA VAL A 125 -13.25 6.44 11.24
C VAL A 125 -14.66 7.01 11.44
N LYS A 126 -15.32 7.37 10.35
CA LYS A 126 -16.68 7.92 10.35
C LYS A 126 -17.34 7.59 9.03
N ARG A 127 -18.60 7.21 9.07
CA ARG A 127 -19.47 7.10 7.91
C ARG A 127 -20.41 8.30 7.85
N SER A 128 -20.55 8.88 6.67
CA SER A 128 -21.48 9.95 6.35
C SER A 128 -22.12 9.55 5.01
N ASP A 129 -23.33 9.01 5.06
CA ASP A 129 -24.02 8.42 3.90
C ASP A 129 -23.16 7.37 3.17
N ASN A 130 -22.86 7.61 1.90
CA ASN A 130 -22.05 6.76 1.02
C ASN A 130 -20.54 7.00 1.15
N ILE A 131 -20.11 7.91 2.03
CA ILE A 131 -18.71 8.30 2.22
C ILE A 131 -18.18 7.80 3.56
N VAL A 132 -17.03 7.16 3.52
CA VAL A 132 -16.23 6.79 4.70
C VAL A 132 -15.03 7.72 4.80
N HIS A 133 -14.90 8.43 5.91
CA HIS A 133 -13.73 9.26 6.18
C HIS A 133 -12.53 8.37 6.51
N ILE A 134 -11.50 8.45 5.67
CA ILE A 134 -10.25 7.72 5.87
C ILE A 134 -9.26 8.63 6.59
N LYS A 135 -8.70 8.14 7.69
CA LYS A 135 -7.76 8.87 8.53
C LYS A 135 -6.61 7.98 8.95
N ALA A 136 -5.42 8.57 9.10
CA ALA A 136 -4.38 7.96 9.93
C ALA A 136 -4.64 8.32 11.39
N ILE A 137 -4.38 7.40 12.31
CA ILE A 137 -4.63 7.54 13.75
C ILE A 137 -3.28 7.60 14.47
N ALA A 138 -3.01 8.73 15.11
CA ALA A 138 -1.84 8.91 15.95
C ALA A 138 -1.97 8.16 17.29
N ALA A 139 -0.85 8.02 18.00
CA ALA A 139 -0.80 7.29 19.28
C ALA A 139 -1.67 7.95 20.38
N ASP A 140 -1.85 9.27 20.31
CA ASP A 140 -2.73 10.06 21.18
C ASP A 140 -4.21 10.03 20.74
N GLY A 141 -4.53 9.33 19.65
CA GLY A 141 -5.88 9.26 19.07
C GLY A 141 -6.20 10.37 18.06
N THR A 142 -5.27 11.30 17.79
CA THR A 142 -5.49 12.37 16.81
C THR A 142 -5.63 11.82 15.40
N PHE A 143 -6.57 12.38 14.62
CA PHE A 143 -6.82 11.96 13.24
C PHE A 143 -6.15 12.86 12.21
N TYR A 144 -5.40 12.25 11.30
CA TYR A 144 -4.76 12.93 10.18
C TYR A 144 -5.53 12.64 8.89
N GLY A 145 -5.84 13.67 8.12
CA GLY A 145 -6.51 13.53 6.82
C GLY A 145 -5.63 12.77 5.84
N ILE A 146 -6.21 11.88 5.03
CA ILE A 146 -5.49 11.27 3.91
C ILE A 146 -5.82 12.03 2.63
N LYS A 147 -4.79 12.45 1.90
CA LYS A 147 -4.90 13.18 0.63
C LYS A 147 -4.04 12.55 -0.46
N ALA A 148 -4.48 12.70 -1.70
CA ALA A 148 -3.71 12.41 -2.89
C ALA A 148 -3.13 13.73 -3.43
N PHE A 149 -1.84 13.71 -3.79
CA PHE A 149 -1.09 14.85 -4.30
C PHE A 149 -0.63 14.57 -5.73
N SER A 150 -0.96 15.43 -6.68
CA SER A 150 -0.41 15.36 -8.04
C SER A 150 1.03 15.88 -8.08
N SER A 151 1.73 15.62 -9.19
CA SER A 151 3.05 16.21 -9.46
C SER A 151 3.03 17.74 -9.53
N GLU A 152 1.89 18.31 -9.93
CA GLU A 152 1.65 19.75 -10.09
C GLU A 152 1.10 20.39 -8.79
N GLY A 153 0.94 19.61 -7.72
CA GLY A 153 0.48 20.11 -6.41
C GLY A 153 -1.03 20.15 -6.22
N GLN A 154 -1.82 19.56 -7.13
CA GLN A 154 -3.26 19.42 -6.93
C GLN A 154 -3.56 18.44 -5.79
N LEU A 155 -4.66 18.68 -5.07
CA LEU A 155 -5.04 17.93 -3.88
C LEU A 155 -6.42 17.30 -4.02
N HIS A 156 -6.48 16.00 -3.83
CA HIS A 156 -7.73 15.25 -3.71
C HIS A 156 -7.86 14.63 -2.32
N ASP A 157 -9.09 14.55 -1.84
CA ASP A 157 -9.41 13.83 -0.61
C ASP A 157 -9.45 12.33 -0.89
N VAL A 158 -8.87 11.53 0.00
CA VAL A 158 -9.00 10.07 -0.06
C VAL A 158 -10.12 9.63 0.87
N LYS A 159 -11.14 9.00 0.29
CA LYS A 159 -12.33 8.53 0.99
C LYS A 159 -12.63 7.09 0.65
N GLY A 160 -13.35 6.40 1.54
CA GLY A 160 -14.10 5.21 1.14
C GLY A 160 -15.40 5.65 0.49
N VAL A 161 -15.75 5.03 -0.62
CA VAL A 161 -16.98 5.30 -1.39
C VAL A 161 -17.76 4.00 -1.49
N ARG A 162 -19.04 4.08 -1.16
CA ARG A 162 -20.03 3.01 -1.33
C ARG A 162 -20.98 3.40 -2.44
N MET A 163 -21.38 2.42 -3.22
CA MET A 163 -22.40 2.58 -4.26
C MET A 163 -23.71 1.93 -3.84
N GLN A 164 -23.69 1.10 -2.80
CA GLN A 164 -24.85 0.34 -2.34
C GLN A 164 -25.03 0.48 -0.83
N GLU A 165 -26.27 0.26 -0.37
CA GLU A 165 -26.62 0.34 1.05
C GLU A 165 -26.22 -0.91 1.83
N ASP A 166 -25.94 -2.01 1.13
CA ASP A 166 -25.54 -3.28 1.72
C ASP A 166 -24.24 -3.20 2.51
N LYS A 167 -24.15 -3.98 3.60
CA LYS A 167 -22.94 -4.05 4.44
C LYS A 167 -21.72 -4.54 3.65
N ILE A 168 -21.94 -5.43 2.68
CA ILE A 168 -20.92 -5.95 1.78
C ILE A 168 -21.11 -5.27 0.42
N GLU A 169 -20.20 -4.36 0.09
CA GLU A 169 -20.18 -3.65 -1.19
C GLU A 169 -19.74 -4.59 -2.33
N ALA A 170 -18.75 -5.45 -2.05
CA ALA A 170 -18.21 -6.43 -2.98
C ALA A 170 -17.42 -7.52 -2.23
N THR A 171 -17.13 -8.62 -2.93
CA THR A 171 -16.14 -9.61 -2.48
C THR A 171 -14.99 -9.64 -3.49
N ILE A 172 -13.76 -9.36 -3.04
CA ILE A 172 -12.57 -9.32 -3.88
C ILE A 172 -11.61 -10.42 -3.42
N ASN A 173 -11.31 -11.38 -4.29
CA ASN A 173 -10.43 -12.52 -3.99
C ASN A 173 -10.81 -13.22 -2.67
N GLY A 174 -12.11 -13.42 -2.45
CA GLY A 174 -12.66 -14.04 -1.23
C GLY A 174 -12.77 -13.11 -0.01
N VAL A 175 -12.34 -11.85 -0.11
CA VAL A 175 -12.36 -10.89 1.00
C VAL A 175 -13.59 -9.97 0.89
N PRO A 176 -14.46 -9.90 1.93
CA PRO A 176 -15.61 -8.99 1.92
C PRO A 176 -15.17 -7.54 2.15
N VAL A 177 -15.60 -6.67 1.25
CA VAL A 177 -15.25 -5.25 1.19
C VAL A 177 -16.48 -4.41 1.54
N ALA A 178 -16.32 -3.43 2.42
CA ALA A 178 -17.36 -2.51 2.85
C ALA A 178 -17.43 -1.23 2.00
N ALA A 179 -16.30 -0.80 1.42
CA ALA A 179 -16.22 0.38 0.55
C ALA A 179 -14.97 0.37 -0.33
N HIS A 180 -15.05 1.10 -1.45
CA HIS A 180 -13.92 1.32 -2.34
C HIS A 180 -13.11 2.55 -1.94
N ILE A 181 -11.78 2.46 -1.84
CA ILE A 181 -10.97 3.66 -1.60
C ILE A 181 -10.79 4.41 -2.92
N LYS A 182 -11.18 5.68 -2.92
CA LYS A 182 -11.08 6.59 -4.06
C LYS A 182 -10.43 7.91 -3.65
N ALA A 183 -9.69 8.51 -4.57
CA ALA A 183 -9.28 9.90 -4.47
C ALA A 183 -10.26 10.76 -5.29
N LEU A 184 -10.85 11.76 -4.63
CA LEU A 184 -11.92 12.60 -5.16
C LEU A 184 -11.53 14.08 -5.03
N PRO A 185 -11.98 14.96 -5.94
CA PRO A 185 -11.89 16.41 -5.76
C PRO A 185 -12.38 16.83 -4.38
N GLN A 186 -11.75 17.86 -3.82
CA GLN A 186 -12.23 18.43 -2.57
C GLN A 186 -13.61 19.02 -2.81
N ALA A 187 -14.56 18.75 -1.91
CA ALA A 187 -15.79 19.50 -1.89
C ALA A 187 -15.44 21.00 -1.67
N PRO A 188 -16.09 21.93 -2.37
CA PRO A 188 -15.98 23.35 -2.04
C PRO A 188 -16.34 23.53 -0.56
N GLU A 189 -15.53 24.27 0.20
CA GLU A 189 -15.97 24.76 1.50
C GLU A 189 -17.03 25.83 1.21
N ASN A 190 -18.29 25.53 1.49
CA ASN A 190 -19.40 26.48 1.45
C ASN A 190 -19.54 27.17 2.80
#